data_AF-A0A5K1FPH1-F1
#
_entry.id   AF-A0A5K1FPH1-F1
#
_cell.length_a   1.000
_cell.length_b   1.000
_cell.length_c   1.000
_cell.angle_alpha   90.00
_cell.angle_beta   90.00
_cell.angle_gamma   90.00
#
_symmetry.space_group_name_H-M   'P 1'
#
loop_
_entity.id
_entity.type
_entity.pdbx_description
1 polymer ?
#
loop_
_entity_poly.entity_id
_entity_poly.type
_entity_poly.pdbx_seq_one_letter_code
_entity_poly.pdbx_strand_id
1 'polypeptide(L)' 'MPVKDGPGLGIEVEHVANAAHVFGVIAAILMLVWCLHYRGGLNLNSSDADHIFN' A
#
# COMPACT_ATOMS: atom_id res chain seq x y z
N MET A 1 -29.50 -24.22 -22.05
CA MET A 1 -29.61 -22.78 -22.34
C MET A 1 -28.37 -22.10 -21.75
N PRO A 2 -27.55 -21.36 -22.51
CA PRO A 2 -26.42 -20.64 -21.93
C PRO A 2 -26.94 -19.46 -21.10
N VAL A 3 -26.50 -19.36 -19.85
CA VAL A 3 -26.72 -18.17 -19.03
C VAL A 3 -25.93 -17.03 -19.69
N LYS A 4 -26.59 -15.92 -19.99
CA LYS A 4 -25.90 -14.72 -20.46
C LYS A 4 -25.38 -14.01 -19.22
N ASP A 5 -24.07 -13.95 -19.08
CA ASP A 5 -23.42 -13.11 -18.09
C ASP A 5 -23.84 -11.66 -18.35
N GLY A 6 -24.31 -10.98 -17.28
CA GLY A 6 -24.67 -9.57 -17.35
C GLY A 6 -23.49 -8.71 -17.79
N PRO A 7 -23.72 -7.45 -18.22
CA PRO A 7 -22.65 -6.60 -18.70
C PRO A 7 -21.57 -6.48 -17.63
N GLY A 8 -20.45 -7.16 -17.87
CA GLY A 8 -19.26 -7.00 -17.06
C GLY A 8 -18.93 -5.52 -17.07
N LEU A 9 -18.83 -4.93 -15.88
CA LEU A 9 -18.26 -3.60 -15.71
C LEU A 9 -16.95 -3.63 -16.51
N GLY A 10 -16.84 -2.89 -17.63
CA GLY A 10 -15.78 -3.02 -18.65
C GLY A 10 -14.37 -2.62 -18.19
N ILE A 11 -14.12 -2.79 -16.89
CA ILE A 11 -12.86 -2.66 -16.21
C ILE A 11 -12.17 -4.02 -16.34
N GLU A 12 -11.15 -4.11 -17.20
CA GLU A 12 -10.29 -5.27 -17.19
C GLU A 12 -9.56 -5.34 -15.85
N VAL A 13 -9.64 -6.49 -15.18
CA VAL A 13 -9.05 -6.78 -13.86
C VAL A 13 -7.58 -6.38 -13.76
N GLU A 14 -6.87 -6.38 -14.88
CA GLU A 14 -5.49 -5.90 -15.00
C GLU A 14 -5.34 -4.44 -14.55
N HIS A 15 -6.24 -3.54 -14.96
CA HIS A 15 -6.15 -2.11 -14.63
C HIS A 15 -6.37 -1.86 -13.13
N VAL A 16 -7.29 -2.60 -12.52
CA VAL A 16 -7.55 -2.51 -11.07
C VAL A 16 -6.36 -3.04 -10.28
N ALA A 17 -5.80 -4.18 -10.70
CA ALA A 17 -4.63 -4.75 -10.08
C ALA A 17 -3.42 -3.80 -10.18
N ASN A 18 -3.19 -3.20 -11.34
CA ASN A 18 -2.11 -2.24 -11.54
C ASN A 18 -2.30 -0.98 -10.68
N ALA A 19 -3.51 -0.43 -10.62
CA ALA A 19 -3.83 0.71 -9.76
C ALA A 19 -3.61 0.39 -8.27
N ALA A 20 -4.01 -0.80 -7.81
CA ALA A 20 -3.80 -1.25 -6.44
C ALA A 20 -2.31 -1.37 -6.09
N HIS A 21 -1.47 -1.90 -7.01
CA HIS A 21 -0.02 -1.98 -6.80
C HIS A 21 0.61 -0.59 -6.71
N VAL A 22 0.24 0.33 -7.62
CA VAL A 22 0.74 1.71 -7.58
C VAL A 22 0.35 2.38 -6.27
N PHE A 23 -0.90 2.24 -5.82
CA PHE A 23 -1.34 2.79 -4.55
C PHE A 23 -0.60 2.17 -3.36
N GLY A 24 -0.38 0.86 -3.36
CA GLY A 24 0.38 0.16 -2.33
C GLY A 24 1.83 0.64 -2.23
N VAL A 25 2.49 0.84 -3.37
CA VAL A 25 3.86 1.39 -3.42
C VAL A 25 3.89 2.81 -2.88
N ILE A 26 2.94 3.67 -3.27
CA ILE A 26 2.84 5.04 -2.76
C ILE A 26 2.61 5.03 -1.24
N ALA A 27 1.71 4.20 -0.74
CA ALA A 27 1.44 4.08 0.69
C ALA A 27 2.68 3.62 1.47
N ALA A 28 3.43 2.64 0.94
CA ALA A 28 4.68 2.18 1.56
C ALA A 28 5.73 3.29 1.61
N ILE A 29 5.90 4.05 0.52
CA ILE A 29 6.84 5.19 0.48
C ILE A 29 6.42 6.27 1.49
N LEU A 30 5.14 6.62 1.55
CA LEU A 30 4.64 7.63 2.49
C LEU A 30 4.83 7.19 3.93
N MET A 31 4.61 5.92 4.25
CA MET A 31 4.84 5.37 5.59
C MET A 31 6.34 5.43 5.95
N LEU A 32 7.24 5.11 5.02
CA LEU A 32 8.68 5.26 5.24
C LEU A 32 9.08 6.72 5.43
N VAL A 33 8.57 7.64 4.61
CA VAL A 33 8.82 9.08 4.77
C VAL A 33 8.32 9.55 6.13
N TRP A 34 7.15 9.08 6.58
CA TRP A 34 6.62 9.39 7.90
C TRP A 34 7.58 8.96 9.01
N CYS A 35 7.97 7.68 9.04
CA CYS A 35 8.82 7.13 10.09
C CYS A 35 10.25 7.71 10.05
N LEU A 36 10.83 7.87 8.86
CA LEU A 36 12.22 8.34 8.70
C LEU A 36 12.37 9.85 8.84
N HIS A 37 11.43 10.63 8.30
CA HIS A 37 11.56 12.09 8.27
C HIS A 37 10.87 12.77 9.46
N TYR A 38 9.63 12.39 9.75
CA TYR A 38 8.82 13.08 10.77
C TYR A 38 8.96 12.45 12.16
N ARG A 39 9.20 11.13 12.24
CA ARG A 39 9.20 10.39 13.51
C ARG A 39 10.58 9.99 14.04
N GLY A 40 11.65 10.55 13.47
CA GLY A 40 13.01 10.45 14.03
C GLY A 40 13.79 9.20 13.61
N GLY A 41 13.18 8.29 12.84
CA GLY A 41 13.84 7.12 12.28
C GLY A 41 13.23 5.79 12.71
N LEU A 42 13.81 4.71 12.18
CA LEU A 42 13.52 3.31 12.52
C LEU A 42 14.78 2.69 13.11
N ASN A 43 14.68 2.09 14.29
CA ASN A 43 15.78 1.36 14.91
C ASN A 43 15.26 0.22 15.78
N LEU A 44 15.49 -1.01 15.33
CA LEU A 44 15.07 -2.25 15.99
C LEU A 44 15.80 -2.51 17.32
N ASN A 45 16.90 -1.80 17.60
CA ASN A 45 17.65 -1.89 18.84
C ASN A 45 17.95 -0.48 19.37
N SER A 46 16.89 0.24 19.72
CA SER A 46 16.93 1.57 20.32
C SER A 46 16.53 1.52 21.80
N SER A 47 17.11 2.40 22.61
CA SER A 47 16.61 2.68 23.97
C SER A 47 15.34 3.54 23.97
N ASP A 48 15.00 4.14 22.83
CA ASP A 48 13.76 4.88 22.60
C ASP A 48 12.72 3.97 21.93
N ALA A 49 11.62 3.69 22.63
CA ALA A 49 10.58 2.77 22.20
C ALA A 49 9.85 3.24 20.94
N ASP A 50 9.79 4.55 20.68
CA ASP A 50 9.14 5.09 19.50
C ASP A 50 9.87 4.68 18.22
N HIS A 51 11.20 4.57 18.24
CA HIS A 51 12.00 4.15 17.08
C HIS A 51 11.90 2.66 16.77
N ILE A 52 11.50 1.81 17.74
CA ILE A 52 11.25 0.38 17.51
C ILE A 52 9.85 0.17 16.93
N PHE A 53 8.88 0.99 17.35
CA PHE A 53 7.50 0.92 16.89
C PHE A 53 7.29 1.54 15.50
N ASN A 54 8.05 2.59 15.18
CA ASN A 54 8.15 3.16 13.83
C ASN A 54 8.54 2.11 12.80
#